data_AF-A0A7S1JND8-F1
#
_entry.id   AF-A0A7S1JND8-F1
#
_cell.length_a   1.000
_cell.length_b   1.000
_cell.length_c   1.000
_cell.angle_alpha   90.00
_cell.angle_beta   90.00
_cell.angle_gamma   90.00
#
_symmetry.space_group_name_H-M   'P 1'
#
loop_
_entity.id
_entity.type
_entity.pdbx_description
1 polymer ?
#
loop_
_entity_poly.entity_id
_entity_poly.type
_entity_poly.pdbx_seq_one_letter_code
_entity_poly.pdbx_strand_id
1 'polypeptide(L)'
;MASASWFLANKYLRHYYSFHAAEQTVEWMYAFDIHCNGTLLAFLISLVLQYPFLPLLLPKGYLPAIVCNTINGVAVFYYFKLTMQGYNQLPFIEQAQYLFAPVPVLWLLLVVLSCLGINSTRYLVYSFVGLLA
;
A
#
# COMPACT_ATOMS: atom_id res chain seq x y z
N MET A 1 -3.47 -8.93 2.67
CA MET A 1 -4.36 -7.94 1.99
C MET A 1 -5.10 -8.57 0.81
N ALA A 2 -4.46 -9.41 -0.01
CA ALA A 2 -5.08 -10.08 -1.16
C ALA A 2 -6.38 -10.84 -0.87
N SER A 3 -6.44 -11.71 0.15
CA SER A 3 -7.68 -12.44 0.44
C SER A 3 -8.81 -11.53 0.92
N ALA A 4 -8.49 -10.44 1.62
CA ALA A 4 -9.49 -9.48 2.09
C ALA A 4 -10.03 -8.61 0.94
N SER A 5 -9.15 -8.08 0.08
CA SER A 5 -9.56 -7.32 -1.09
C SER A 5 -10.29 -8.19 -2.11
N TRP A 6 -9.87 -9.45 -2.30
CA TRP A 6 -10.58 -10.43 -3.12
C TRP A 6 -12.02 -10.67 -2.61
N PHE A 7 -12.17 -10.88 -1.30
CA PHE A 7 -13.48 -11.06 -0.68
C PHE A 7 -14.34 -9.80 -0.82
N LEU A 8 -13.79 -8.62 -0.51
CA LEU A 8 -14.48 -7.34 -0.65
C LEU A 8 -14.86 -7.04 -2.10
N ALA A 9 -13.97 -7.34 -3.05
CA ALA A 9 -14.21 -7.13 -4.47
C ALA A 9 -15.40 -7.97 -4.95
N ASN A 10 -15.39 -9.27 -4.67
CA ASN A 10 -16.48 -10.16 -5.05
C ASN A 10 -17.80 -9.85 -4.34
N LYS A 11 -17.76 -9.30 -3.12
CA LYS A 11 -18.96 -8.98 -2.34
C LYS A 11 -19.55 -7.60 -2.65
N TYR A 12 -18.74 -6.58 -2.90
CA TYR A 12 -19.17 -5.18 -2.92
C TYR A 12 -18.77 -4.38 -4.15
N LEU A 13 -17.77 -4.81 -4.93
CA LEU A 13 -17.22 -3.99 -6.03
C LEU A 13 -17.68 -4.41 -7.43
N ARG A 14 -18.36 -5.56 -7.55
CA ARG A 14 -18.86 -6.11 -8.82
C ARG A 14 -20.19 -5.49 -9.25
N HIS A 15 -20.35 -5.31 -10.54
CA HIS A 15 -21.63 -4.95 -11.17
C HIS A 15 -22.41 -6.21 -11.56
N TYR A 16 -23.73 -6.20 -11.37
CA TYR A 16 -24.63 -7.37 -11.53
C TYR A 16 -25.55 -7.29 -12.76
N TYR A 17 -25.18 -6.53 -13.80
CA TYR A 17 -25.99 -6.46 -15.03
C TYR A 17 -25.39 -7.25 -16.17
N SER A 18 -25.98 -8.43 -16.41
CA SER A 18 -26.35 -8.89 -17.75
C SER A 18 -27.12 -10.21 -17.63
N PHE A 19 -28.43 -10.18 -17.93
CA PHE A 19 -29.30 -11.36 -18.00
C PHE A 19 -28.83 -12.44 -19.01
N HIS A 20 -27.81 -12.13 -19.83
CA HIS A 20 -27.25 -13.01 -20.87
C HIS A 20 -25.73 -13.24 -20.72
N ALA A 21 -25.07 -12.70 -19.69
CA ALA A 21 -23.64 -12.93 -19.47
C ALA A 21 -23.41 -13.93 -18.33
N ALA A 22 -22.42 -14.79 -18.48
CA ALA A 22 -21.97 -15.66 -17.40
C ALA A 22 -21.48 -14.81 -16.22
N GLU A 23 -21.83 -15.19 -14.99
CA GLU A 23 -21.32 -14.52 -13.79
C GLU A 23 -19.80 -14.60 -13.75
N GLN A 24 -19.14 -13.45 -13.68
CA GLN A 24 -17.70 -13.35 -13.53
C GLN A 24 -17.33 -12.99 -12.08
N THR A 25 -16.33 -13.68 -11.55
CA THR A 25 -15.75 -13.43 -10.22
C THR A 25 -14.29 -13.06 -10.36
N VAL A 26 -13.79 -12.24 -9.43
CA VAL A 26 -12.35 -12.04 -9.32
C VAL A 26 -11.72 -13.35 -8.87
N GLU A 27 -10.77 -13.87 -9.64
CA GLU A 27 -9.97 -15.01 -9.23
C GLU A 27 -9.01 -14.62 -8.11
N TRP A 28 -8.85 -15.49 -7.12
CA TRP A 28 -7.96 -15.21 -6.00
C TRP A 28 -6.50 -15.03 -6.46
N MET A 29 -6.05 -15.82 -7.45
CA MET A 29 -4.70 -15.72 -8.01
C MET A 29 -4.46 -14.36 -8.68
N TYR A 30 -5.48 -13.80 -9.33
CA TYR A 30 -5.41 -12.47 -9.93
C TYR A 30 -5.31 -11.38 -8.86
N ALA A 31 -6.14 -11.46 -7.81
CA ALA A 31 -6.05 -10.55 -6.67
C ALA A 31 -4.66 -10.62 -6.01
N PHE A 32 -4.12 -11.83 -5.84
CA PHE A 32 -2.78 -12.04 -5.30
C PHE A 32 -1.69 -11.39 -6.17
N ASP A 33 -1.69 -11.60 -7.49
CA ASP A 33 -0.72 -11.03 -8.42
C ASP A 33 -0.70 -9.49 -8.38
N ILE A 34 -1.88 -8.85 -8.42
CA ILE A 34 -1.98 -7.38 -8.30
C ILE A 34 -1.31 -6.89 -7.00
N HIS A 35 -1.56 -7.57 -5.89
CA HIS A 35 -0.97 -7.21 -4.61
C HIS A 35 0.54 -7.48 -4.56
N CYS A 36 1.03 -8.52 -5.21
CA CYS A 36 2.47 -8.76 -5.37
C CYS A 36 3.14 -7.62 -6.14
N ASN A 37 2.55 -7.23 -7.28
CA ASN A 37 3.07 -6.12 -8.11
C ASN A 37 3.07 -4.79 -7.34
N GLY A 38 2.00 -4.49 -6.61
CA GLY A 38 1.94 -3.31 -5.74
C GLY A 38 2.95 -3.36 -4.59
N THR A 39 3.09 -4.52 -3.94
CA THR A 39 4.03 -4.72 -2.80
C THR A 39 5.47 -4.58 -3.28
N LEU A 40 5.80 -5.07 -4.48
CA LEU A 40 7.12 -4.95 -5.05
C LEU A 40 7.52 -3.48 -5.22
N LEU A 41 6.65 -2.65 -5.82
CA LEU A 41 6.95 -1.21 -5.95
C LEU A 41 7.09 -0.52 -4.59
N ALA A 42 6.18 -0.82 -3.65
CA ALA A 42 6.26 -0.26 -2.30
C ALA A 42 7.56 -0.65 -1.59
N PHE A 43 8.00 -1.91 -1.74
CA PHE A 43 9.29 -2.40 -1.23
C PHE A 43 10.48 -1.65 -1.85
N LEU A 44 10.46 -1.43 -3.17
CA LEU A 44 11.51 -0.68 -3.86
C LEU A 44 11.62 0.75 -3.32
N ILE A 45 10.49 1.42 -3.04
CA ILE A 45 10.48 2.79 -2.49
C ILE A 45 10.89 2.81 -1.00
N SER A 46 10.35 1.90 -0.19
CA SER A 46 10.57 1.93 1.27
C SER A 46 11.92 1.39 1.70
N LEU A 47 12.52 0.47 0.95
CA LEU A 47 13.80 -0.14 1.33
C LEU A 47 14.91 0.16 0.34
N VAL A 48 14.73 -0.17 -0.94
CA VAL A 48 15.82 -0.02 -1.93
C VAL A 48 16.20 1.45 -2.11
N LEU A 49 15.21 2.33 -2.26
CA LEU A 49 15.43 3.77 -2.40
C LEU A 49 15.96 4.40 -1.10
N GLN A 50 15.45 4.00 0.07
CA GLN A 50 15.88 4.58 1.35
C GLN A 50 17.26 4.10 1.81
N TYR A 51 17.68 2.89 1.42
CA TYR A 51 18.93 2.28 1.83
C TYR A 51 20.16 3.19 1.71
N PRO A 52 20.45 3.86 0.57
CA PRO A 52 21.60 4.76 0.46
C PRO A 52 21.49 6.01 1.36
N PHE A 53 20.27 6.40 1.75
CA PHE A 53 20.02 7.58 2.58
C PHE A 53 19.88 7.24 4.07
N LEU A 54 20.05 5.99 4.50
CA LEU A 54 19.93 5.58 5.91
C LEU A 54 20.76 6.44 6.88
N PRO A 55 22.01 6.86 6.59
CA PRO A 55 22.77 7.74 7.48
C PRO A 55 22.11 9.10 7.72
N LEU A 56 21.35 9.61 6.76
CA LEU A 56 20.58 10.86 6.86
C LEU A 56 19.19 10.64 7.49
N LEU A 57 18.62 9.45 7.27
CA LEU A 57 17.26 9.10 7.64
C LEU A 57 17.14 8.53 9.06
N LEU A 58 18.13 7.82 9.57
CA LEU A 58 18.11 7.19 10.91
C LEU A 58 18.41 8.09 12.12
N PRO A 59 19.12 9.25 12.02
CA PRO A 59 19.35 10.13 13.14
C PRO A 59 18.05 10.56 13.83
N LYS A 60 18.13 10.82 15.14
CA LYS A 60 16.99 11.33 15.91
C LYS A 60 16.71 12.78 15.51
N GLY A 61 15.44 13.12 15.31
CA GLY A 61 15.00 14.48 15.06
C GLY A 61 13.72 14.53 14.23
N TYR A 62 13.08 15.70 14.22
CA TYR A 62 11.85 15.92 13.47
C TYR A 62 12.07 15.90 11.95
N LEU A 63 13.18 16.47 11.46
CA LEU A 63 13.49 16.48 10.03
C LEU A 63 13.68 15.08 9.44
N PRO A 64 14.52 14.18 10.01
CA PRO A 64 14.58 12.79 9.56
C PRO A 64 13.24 12.07 9.64
N ALA A 65 12.45 12.28 10.70
CA ALA A 65 11.13 11.67 10.84
C ALA A 65 10.14 12.14 9.75
N ILE A 66 10.10 13.44 9.43
CA ILE A 66 9.27 13.99 8.35
C ILE A 66 9.67 13.36 7.01
N VAL A 67 10.97 13.35 6.69
CA VAL A 67 11.46 12.82 5.41
C VAL A 67 11.16 11.32 5.29
N CYS A 68 11.48 10.53 6.32
CA CYS A 68 11.22 9.08 6.33
C CYS A 68 9.74 8.76 6.18
N ASN A 69 8.88 9.40 6.98
CA ASN A 69 7.46 9.14 6.96
C ASN A 69 6.84 9.59 5.63
N THR A 70 7.35 10.65 5.00
CA THR A 70 6.94 11.07 3.66
C THR A 70 7.28 10.02 2.62
N ILE A 71 8.51 9.49 2.61
CA ILE A 71 8.90 8.43 1.65
C ILE A 71 8.05 7.18 1.86
N ASN A 72 7.81 6.77 3.11
CA ASN A 72 6.91 5.64 3.41
C ASN A 72 5.45 5.92 3.02
N GLY A 73 4.97 7.16 3.16
CA GLY A 73 3.65 7.58 2.69
C GLY A 73 3.50 7.48 1.19
N VAL A 74 4.55 7.86 0.44
CA VAL A 74 4.61 7.67 -1.02
C VAL A 74 4.57 6.19 -1.39
N ALA A 75 5.32 5.33 -0.69
CA ALA A 75 5.29 3.88 -0.94
C ALA A 75 3.88 3.28 -0.72
N VAL A 76 3.22 3.65 0.39
CA VAL A 76 1.85 3.23 0.70
C VAL A 76 0.86 3.76 -0.34
N PHE A 77 0.97 5.02 -0.74
CA PHE A 77 0.13 5.60 -1.79
C PHE A 77 0.22 4.79 -3.09
N TYR A 78 1.44 4.51 -3.55
CA TYR A 78 1.65 3.76 -4.79
C TYR A 78 1.16 2.31 -4.70
N TYR A 79 1.30 1.66 -3.55
CA TYR A 79 0.74 0.33 -3.30
C TYR A 79 -0.77 0.29 -3.55
N PHE A 80 -1.52 1.19 -2.91
CA PHE A 80 -2.98 1.22 -3.04
C PHE A 80 -3.42 1.68 -4.42
N LYS A 81 -2.72 2.65 -5.02
CA LYS A 81 -2.98 3.12 -6.39
C LYS A 81 -2.83 1.99 -7.41
N LEU A 82 -1.72 1.24 -7.37
CA LEU A 82 -1.49 0.13 -8.28
C LEU A 82 -2.49 -1.00 -8.05
N THR A 83 -2.79 -1.29 -6.78
CA THR A 83 -3.79 -2.29 -6.44
C THR A 83 -5.16 -1.94 -7.04
N MET A 84 -5.64 -0.73 -6.80
CA MET A 84 -6.88 -0.20 -7.37
C MET A 84 -6.87 -0.29 -8.90
N GLN A 85 -5.79 0.15 -9.55
CA GLN A 85 -5.67 0.13 -11.00
C GLN A 85 -5.69 -1.30 -11.56
N GLY A 86 -5.11 -2.27 -10.85
CA GLY A 86 -5.19 -3.68 -11.20
C GLY A 86 -6.62 -4.18 -11.19
N TYR A 87 -7.38 -3.95 -10.11
CA TYR A 87 -8.80 -4.31 -10.04
C TYR A 87 -9.64 -3.61 -11.13
N ASN A 88 -9.29 -2.37 -11.48
CA ASN A 88 -9.98 -1.60 -12.51
C ASN A 88 -9.72 -2.09 -13.95
N GLN A 89 -8.85 -3.08 -14.16
CA GLN A 89 -8.71 -3.75 -15.46
C GLN A 89 -9.83 -4.75 -15.73
N LEU A 90 -10.54 -5.20 -14.68
CA LEU A 90 -11.64 -6.14 -14.80
C LEU A 90 -12.92 -5.37 -15.18
N PRO A 91 -13.56 -5.69 -16.33
CA PRO A 91 -14.68 -4.91 -16.85
C PRO A 91 -15.95 -4.99 -15.98
N PHE A 92 -16.03 -5.99 -15.10
CA PHE A 92 -17.15 -6.19 -14.17
C PHE A 92 -16.94 -5.54 -12.79
N ILE A 93 -15.81 -4.87 -12.56
CA ILE A 93 -15.53 -4.10 -11.35
C ILE A 93 -15.81 -2.62 -11.65
N GLU A 94 -16.81 -2.02 -11.01
CA GLU A 94 -17.14 -0.60 -11.20
C GLU A 94 -16.53 0.32 -10.14
N GLN A 95 -16.42 -0.17 -8.90
CA GLN A 95 -16.17 0.68 -7.75
C GLN A 95 -14.78 0.45 -7.13
N ALA A 96 -13.77 0.17 -7.96
CA ALA A 96 -12.40 -0.09 -7.50
C ALA A 96 -11.85 1.04 -6.61
N GLN A 97 -12.29 2.28 -6.81
CA GLN A 97 -11.92 3.48 -6.03
C GLN A 97 -12.05 3.32 -4.51
N TYR A 98 -12.98 2.48 -4.02
CA TYR A 98 -13.11 2.24 -2.57
C TYR A 98 -11.89 1.52 -1.98
N LEU A 99 -11.12 0.78 -2.78
CA LEU A 99 -9.86 0.18 -2.32
C LEU A 99 -8.80 1.24 -1.97
N PHE A 100 -8.94 2.46 -2.47
CA PHE A 100 -8.06 3.59 -2.16
C PHE A 100 -8.44 4.34 -0.87
N ALA A 101 -9.63 4.06 -0.30
CA ALA A 101 -10.15 4.74 0.89
C ALA A 101 -9.24 4.72 2.14
N PRO A 102 -8.37 3.72 2.38
CA PRO A 102 -7.45 3.76 3.53
C PRO A 102 -6.35 4.81 3.42
N VAL A 103 -6.02 5.29 2.22
CA VAL A 103 -4.84 6.13 1.98
C VAL A 103 -4.87 7.45 2.77
N PRO A 104 -5.96 8.24 2.79
CA PRO A 104 -6.02 9.47 3.58
C PRO A 104 -5.81 9.24 5.08
N VAL A 105 -6.39 8.16 5.62
CA VAL A 105 -6.25 7.80 7.05
C VAL A 105 -4.79 7.47 7.38
N LEU A 106 -4.12 6.71 6.51
CA LEU A 106 -2.71 6.36 6.68
C LEU A 106 -1.79 7.60 6.53
N TRP A 107 -2.10 8.52 5.62
CA TRP A 107 -1.38 9.78 5.50
C TRP A 107 -1.52 10.66 6.74
N LEU A 108 -2.73 10.78 7.29
CA LEU A 108 -2.94 11.50 8.54
C LEU A 108 -2.16 10.87 9.69
N LEU A 109 -2.14 9.55 9.80
CA LEU A 109 -1.33 8.84 10.78
C LEU A 109 0.16 9.17 10.62
N LEU A 110 0.69 9.17 9.39
CA LEU A 110 2.10 9.50 9.14
C LEU A 110 2.45 10.94 9.52
N VAL A 111 1.53 11.89 9.28
CA VAL A 111 1.70 13.28 9.74
C VAL A 111 1.77 13.35 11.26
N VAL A 112 0.87 12.65 11.96
CA VAL A 112 0.90 12.57 13.43
C VAL A 112 2.22 11.96 13.92
N LEU A 113 2.69 10.86 13.32
CA LEU A 113 3.97 10.25 13.66
C LEU A 113 5.15 11.20 13.43
N SER A 114 5.12 11.98 12.35
CA SER A 114 6.15 13.00 12.07
C SER A 114 6.14 14.13 13.10
N CYS A 115 4.96 14.59 13.54
CA CYS A 115 4.84 15.59 14.61
C CYS A 115 5.36 15.06 15.96
N LEU A 116 5.22 13.75 16.21
CA LEU A 116 5.78 13.08 17.40
C LEU A 116 7.27 12.76 17.28
N GLY A 117 7.90 13.04 16.13
CA GLY A 117 9.31 12.69 15.87
C GLY A 117 9.56 11.19 15.74
N ILE A 118 8.50 10.39 15.53
CA ILE A 118 8.58 8.94 15.38
C ILE A 118 8.93 8.61 13.93
N ASN A 119 10.05 7.92 13.75
CA ASN A 119 10.57 7.54 12.44
C ASN A 119 10.15 6.11 12.07
N SER A 120 9.24 5.98 11.10
CA SER A 120 8.74 4.68 10.62
C SER A 120 9.81 3.80 9.97
N THR A 121 10.78 4.39 9.28
CA THR A 121 11.89 3.66 8.64
C THR A 121 12.74 2.90 9.65
N ARG A 122 12.89 3.46 10.86
CA ARG A 122 13.62 2.79 11.94
C ARG A 122 13.00 1.42 12.24
N TYR A 123 11.68 1.38 12.40
CA TYR A 123 10.95 0.13 12.65
C TYR A 123 11.05 -0.84 11.47
N LEU A 124 10.91 -0.35 10.24
CA LEU A 124 11.06 -1.19 9.04
C LEU A 124 12.44 -1.84 8.97
N VAL A 125 13.51 -1.06 9.10
CA VAL A 125 14.88 -1.59 9.07
C VAL A 125 15.10 -2.61 10.18
N TYR A 126 14.57 -2.37 11.39
CA TYR A 126 14.68 -3.34 12.49
C TYR A 126 13.96 -4.66 12.19
N SER A 127 12.78 -4.63 11.57
CA SER A 127 12.05 -5.84 11.20
C SER A 127 12.74 -6.66 10.11
N PHE A 128 13.42 -6.02 9.16
CA PHE A 128 14.04 -6.70 8.01
C PHE A 128 15.50 -7.12 8.24
N VAL A 129 16.28 -6.31 8.94
CA VAL A 129 17.73 -6.52 9.09
C VAL A 129 18.08 -7.20 10.43
N GLY A 130 17.17 -7.20 11.40
CA GLY A 130 17.39 -7.90 12.69
C GLY A 130 18.51 -7.31 13.56
N LEU A 131 19.06 -6.15 13.20
CA LEU A 131 20.07 -5.45 14.00
C LEU A 131 19.40 -4.83 15.24
N LEU A 132 19.68 -5.45 16.39
CA LEU A 132 19.22 -5.06 17.72
C LEU A 132 19.53 -3.60 18.07
N ALA A 133 18.69 -3.10 18.97
CA ALA A 133 18.77 -1.80 19.64
C ALA A 133 20.16 -1.45 20.19
#